data_AF-A0AA97IAP2-F1
#
_entry.id   AF-A0AA97IAP2-F1
#
_cell.length_a   1.000
_cell.length_b   1.000
_cell.length_c   1.000
_cell.angle_alpha   90.00
_cell.angle_beta   90.00
_cell.angle_gamma   90.00
#
_symmetry.space_group_name_H-M   'P 1'
#
loop_
_entity.id
_entity.type
_entity.pdbx_description
1 polymer ?
#
loop_
_entity_poly.entity_id
_entity_poly.type
_entity_poly.pdbx_seq_one_letter_code
_entity_poly.pdbx_strand_id
1 'polypeptide(L)'
;MSALTGSCRHYGYENGMVCAKGMDIIALYGNVLACCRDPKKACPAREEYTADELAAAEEQSAKQMEDLFTVIRAIVAEDKTAPGDSGSVACPKCGAGNVDYLFSSSNGHLHAVCSTPKCFEVHQ
;
A
#
# COMPACT_ATOMS: atom_id res chain seq x y z
N MET A 1 12.55 -1.62 9.58
CA MET A 1 11.74 -2.83 9.83
C MET A 1 10.65 -2.86 8.79
N SER A 2 10.78 -3.75 7.80
CA SER A 2 9.78 -4.00 6.76
C SER A 2 8.38 -4.22 7.36
N ALA A 3 7.33 -3.80 6.63
CA ALA A 3 5.96 -4.10 7.00
C ALA A 3 5.66 -5.61 7.07
N LEU A 4 6.47 -6.42 6.38
CA LEU A 4 6.37 -7.88 6.31
C LEU A 4 7.04 -8.59 7.50
N THR A 5 7.95 -7.94 8.22
CA THR A 5 8.64 -8.57 9.36
C THR A 5 7.63 -8.95 10.46
N GLY A 6 7.61 -10.24 10.84
CA GLY A 6 6.71 -10.77 11.87
C GLY A 6 5.27 -11.04 11.38
N SER A 7 5.01 -10.87 10.08
CA SER A 7 3.74 -11.20 9.45
C SER A 7 3.83 -12.54 8.73
N CYS A 8 2.77 -13.35 8.82
CA CYS A 8 2.69 -14.63 8.10
C CYS A 8 2.57 -14.38 6.58
N ARG A 9 3.36 -15.11 5.79
CA ARG A 9 3.40 -15.03 4.31
C ARG A 9 2.05 -15.31 3.63
N HIS A 10 1.17 -16.06 4.29
CA HIS A 10 -0.16 -16.40 3.77
C HIS A 10 -1.21 -15.33 4.02
N TYR A 11 -0.88 -14.31 4.80
CA TYR A 11 -1.77 -13.20 5.05
C TYR A 11 -1.84 -12.29 3.83
N GLY A 12 -3.05 -12.10 3.30
CA GLY A 12 -3.31 -11.15 2.21
C GLY A 12 -4.79 -10.77 2.20
N TYR A 13 -5.08 -9.49 2.01
CA TYR A 13 -6.45 -8.97 1.95
C TYR A 13 -7.23 -9.49 0.74
N GLU A 14 -6.54 -9.97 -0.30
CA GLU A 14 -7.14 -10.51 -1.53
C GLU A 14 -7.95 -11.79 -1.30
N ASN A 15 -7.66 -12.53 -0.23
CA ASN A 15 -8.34 -13.80 0.08
C ASN A 15 -9.47 -13.64 1.12
N GLY A 16 -9.80 -12.39 1.51
CA GLY A 16 -10.84 -12.09 2.48
C GLY A 16 -10.52 -12.64 3.88
N MET A 17 -11.45 -13.40 4.47
CA MET A 17 -11.30 -13.99 5.82
C MET A 17 -10.54 -15.33 5.83
N VAL A 18 -10.09 -15.80 4.66
CA VAL A 18 -9.37 -17.06 4.49
C VAL A 18 -7.94 -16.76 4.04
N CYS A 19 -6.93 -17.42 4.60
CA CYS A 19 -5.55 -17.21 4.15
C CYS A 19 -5.23 -18.04 2.89
N ALA A 20 -4.07 -17.81 2.26
CA ALA A 20 -3.64 -18.54 1.05
C ALA A 20 -3.52 -20.08 1.23
N LYS A 21 -3.49 -20.57 2.47
CA LYS A 21 -3.52 -22.01 2.80
C LYS A 21 -4.93 -22.55 3.10
N GLY A 22 -5.99 -21.75 2.88
CA GLY A 22 -7.37 -22.15 3.12
C GLY A 22 -7.82 -22.08 4.58
N MET A 23 -7.06 -21.42 5.46
CA MET A 23 -7.39 -21.33 6.89
C MET A 23 -8.36 -20.17 7.13
N ASP A 24 -9.50 -20.43 7.77
CA ASP A 24 -10.41 -19.39 8.25
C ASP A 24 -9.80 -18.68 9.46
N ILE A 25 -9.39 -17.43 9.22
CA ILE A 25 -8.61 -16.66 10.19
C ILE A 25 -9.50 -16.22 11.36
N ILE A 26 -10.77 -15.88 11.09
CA ILE A 26 -11.73 -15.47 12.12
C ILE A 26 -12.17 -16.65 12.97
N ALA A 27 -12.46 -17.80 12.37
CA ALA A 27 -12.84 -19.00 13.11
C ALA A 27 -11.71 -19.49 14.04
N LEU A 28 -10.45 -19.43 13.58
CA LEU A 28 -9.31 -19.92 14.35
C LEU A 28 -8.84 -18.95 15.44
N TYR A 29 -8.90 -17.64 15.18
CA TYR A 29 -8.25 -16.66 16.04
C TYR A 29 -9.19 -15.60 16.60
N GLY A 30 -10.41 -15.50 16.08
CA GLY A 30 -11.38 -14.45 16.40
C GLY A 30 -11.02 -13.07 15.85
N ASN A 31 -9.85 -12.93 15.20
CA ASN A 31 -9.41 -11.68 14.57
C ASN A 31 -8.40 -11.96 13.44
N VAL A 32 -8.40 -11.09 12.43
CA VAL A 32 -7.45 -11.14 11.31
C VAL A 32 -6.03 -10.72 11.69
N LEU A 33 -5.90 -10.01 12.82
CA LEU A 33 -4.61 -9.51 13.32
C LEU A 33 -3.71 -10.64 13.85
N ALA A 34 -4.24 -11.82 14.09
CA ALA A 34 -3.47 -12.98 14.53
C ALA A 34 -2.45 -13.46 13.48
N CYS A 35 -2.52 -13.00 12.24
CA CYS A 35 -1.48 -13.25 11.23
C CYS A 35 -0.50 -12.09 11.08
N CYS A 36 -0.72 -10.97 11.77
CA CYS A 36 0.06 -9.74 11.69
C CYS A 36 0.90 -9.53 12.95
N ARG A 37 2.22 -9.34 12.76
CA ARG A 37 3.20 -8.76 13.70
C ARG A 37 3.40 -9.38 15.09
N ASP A 38 2.51 -10.21 15.63
CA ASP A 38 2.76 -11.13 16.75
C ASP A 38 1.55 -12.06 17.01
N PRO A 39 1.54 -13.27 16.42
CA PRO A 39 0.55 -14.29 16.72
C PRO A 39 0.79 -14.84 18.13
N LYS A 40 0.07 -14.31 19.12
CA LYS A 40 -0.05 -14.94 20.45
C LYS A 40 -0.61 -16.38 20.40
N LYS A 41 -1.01 -16.87 19.22
CA LYS A 41 -1.50 -18.24 18.99
C LYS A 41 -0.70 -18.90 17.86
N ALA A 42 -0.16 -20.09 18.12
CA ALA A 42 0.62 -20.86 17.15
C ALA A 42 -0.27 -21.37 16.01
N CYS A 43 -0.13 -20.80 14.81
CA CYS A 43 -0.71 -21.37 13.59
C CYS A 43 0.22 -22.46 13.05
N PRO A 44 -0.26 -23.70 12.82
CA PRO A 44 0.58 -24.78 12.29
C PRO A 44 1.02 -24.56 10.84
N ALA A 45 0.31 -23.71 10.09
CA ALA A 45 0.63 -23.36 8.71
C ALA A 45 1.35 -22.00 8.59
N ARG A 46 1.92 -21.48 9.68
CA ARG A 46 2.65 -20.21 9.65
C ARG A 46 3.96 -20.38 8.89
N GLU A 47 4.16 -19.51 7.91
CA GLU A 47 5.43 -19.38 7.19
C GLU A 47 5.83 -17.92 7.25
N GLU A 48 7.08 -17.65 7.65
CA GLU A 48 7.66 -16.30 7.62
C GLU A 48 8.30 -16.04 6.27
N TYR A 49 8.43 -14.76 5.92
CA TYR A 49 9.22 -14.34 4.77
C TYR A 49 10.70 -14.68 4.97
N THR A 50 11.37 -15.09 3.91
CA THR A 50 12.81 -15.28 3.89
C THR A 50 13.54 -13.94 3.95
N ALA A 51 14.82 -13.94 4.34
CA ALA A 51 15.64 -12.73 4.38
C ALA A 51 15.71 -12.03 3.00
N ASP A 52 15.81 -12.81 1.92
CA ASP A 52 15.88 -12.29 0.56
C ASP A 52 14.58 -11.61 0.13
N GLU A 53 13.43 -12.17 0.52
CA GLU A 53 12.12 -11.55 0.26
C GLU A 53 11.91 -10.27 1.04
N LEU A 54 12.35 -10.24 2.30
CA LEU A 54 12.29 -9.03 3.11
C LEU A 54 13.16 -7.93 2.49
N ALA A 55 14.37 -8.27 2.04
CA ALA A 55 15.26 -7.33 1.35
C ALA A 55 14.64 -6.80 0.04
N ALA A 56 14.06 -7.68 -0.78
CA ALA A 56 13.39 -7.29 -2.02
C ALA A 56 12.18 -6.38 -1.76
N ALA A 57 11.38 -6.69 -0.74
CA ALA A 57 10.24 -5.86 -0.35
C ALA A 57 10.66 -4.49 0.20
N GLU A 58 11.76 -4.42 0.95
CA GLU A 58 12.33 -3.15 1.42
C GLU A 58 12.82 -2.29 0.24
N GLU A 59 13.52 -2.90 -0.73
CA GLU A 59 13.95 -2.21 -1.95
C GLU A 59 12.75 -1.71 -2.78
N GLN A 60 11.72 -2.54 -2.94
CA GLN A 60 10.49 -2.14 -3.62
C GLN A 60 9.77 -1.01 -2.89
N SER A 61 9.68 -1.08 -1.56
CA SER A 61 9.04 -0.04 -0.75
C SER A 61 9.79 1.29 -0.83
N ALA A 62 11.13 1.25 -0.85
CA ALA A 62 11.95 2.44 -1.05
C ALA A 62 11.67 3.10 -2.40
N LYS A 63 11.64 2.32 -3.48
CA LYS A 63 11.30 2.81 -4.84
C LYS A 63 9.89 3.40 -4.89
N GLN A 64 8.90 2.73 -4.31
CA GLN A 64 7.52 3.21 -4.26
C GLN A 64 7.40 4.52 -3.48
N MET A 65 8.17 4.68 -2.41
CA MET A 65 8.20 5.91 -1.61
C MET A 65 8.88 7.06 -2.36
N GLU A 66 9.96 6.80 -3.10
CA GLU A 66 10.59 7.79 -3.98
C GLU A 66 9.65 8.23 -5.11
N ASP A 67 8.96 7.28 -5.76
CA ASP A 67 7.93 7.55 -6.77
C ASP A 67 6.82 8.43 -6.19
N LEU A 68 6.33 8.09 -4.99
CA LEU A 68 5.31 8.84 -4.28
C LEU A 68 5.74 10.28 -4.03
N PHE A 69 6.95 10.50 -3.48
CA PHE A 69 7.44 11.86 -3.27
C PHE A 69 7.62 12.65 -4.56
N THR A 70 8.02 11.98 -5.65
CA THR A 70 8.18 12.62 -6.96
C THR A 70 6.84 13.12 -7.49
N VAL A 71 5.79 12.31 -7.42
CA VAL A 71 4.44 12.70 -7.86
C VAL A 71 3.83 13.75 -6.93
N ILE A 72 3.94 13.58 -5.61
CA ILE A 72 3.43 14.56 -4.65
C ILE A 72 4.07 15.92 -4.90
N ARG A 73 5.41 16.01 -5.08
CA ARG A 73 6.11 17.28 -5.37
C ARG A 73 5.55 17.99 -6.60
N ALA A 74 5.18 17.26 -7.65
CA ALA A 74 4.55 17.84 -8.84
C ALA A 74 3.15 18.40 -8.52
N ILE A 75 2.37 17.74 -7.65
CA ILE A 75 1.04 18.19 -7.24
C ILE A 75 1.12 19.43 -6.33
N VAL A 76 1.95 19.42 -5.27
CA VAL A 76 2.08 20.59 -4.36
C VAL A 76 2.64 21.82 -5.06
N ALA A 77 3.39 21.66 -6.16
CA ALA A 77 3.90 22.78 -6.95
C ALA A 77 2.78 23.60 -7.61
N GLU A 78 1.57 23.06 -7.75
CA GLU A 78 0.39 23.78 -8.25
C GLU A 78 -0.23 24.74 -7.21
N ASP A 79 0.24 24.72 -5.96
CA ASP A 79 -0.27 25.53 -4.83
C ASP A 79 -1.79 25.34 -4.56
N LYS A 80 -2.31 24.15 -4.90
CA LYS A 80 -3.71 23.73 -4.73
C LYS A 80 -3.80 22.49 -3.84
N THR A 81 -3.55 22.68 -2.55
CA THR A 81 -3.54 21.59 -1.56
C THR A 81 -4.55 21.77 -0.43
N ALA A 82 -5.52 22.66 -0.59
CA ALA A 82 -6.60 22.79 0.37
C ALA A 82 -7.58 21.62 0.25
N PRO A 83 -8.28 21.22 1.32
CA PRO A 83 -9.35 20.24 1.24
C PRO A 83 -10.40 20.63 0.19
N GLY A 84 -10.72 19.72 -0.73
CA GLY A 84 -11.61 19.95 -1.87
C GLY A 84 -10.88 20.34 -3.17
N ASP A 85 -9.60 20.69 -3.10
CA ASP A 85 -8.83 21.01 -4.30
C ASP A 85 -8.62 19.78 -5.17
N SER A 86 -8.68 19.98 -6.48
CA SER A 86 -8.42 18.93 -7.46
C SER A 86 -7.74 19.51 -8.69
N GLY A 87 -7.11 18.63 -9.47
CA GLY A 87 -6.43 19.02 -10.68
C GLY A 87 -5.84 17.84 -11.42
N SER A 88 -5.01 18.16 -12.41
CA SER A 88 -4.30 17.19 -13.23
C SER A 88 -2.92 17.74 -13.55
N VAL A 89 -1.88 16.94 -13.33
CA VAL A 89 -0.48 17.28 -13.66
C VAL A 89 0.12 16.20 -14.55
N ALA A 90 1.08 16.55 -15.42
CA ALA A 90 1.81 15.55 -16.20
C ALA A 90 2.52 14.57 -15.27
N CYS A 91 2.46 13.26 -15.55
CA CYS A 91 3.03 12.25 -14.66
C CYS A 91 4.58 12.27 -14.72
N PRO A 92 5.29 12.67 -13.64
CA PRO A 92 6.75 12.71 -13.66
C PRO A 92 7.39 11.31 -13.62
N LYS A 93 6.64 10.29 -13.19
CA LYS A 93 7.13 8.91 -13.07
C LYS A 93 7.29 8.21 -14.42
N CYS A 94 6.24 8.21 -15.24
CA CYS A 94 6.29 7.52 -16.54
C CYS A 94 6.55 8.45 -17.71
N GLY A 95 6.56 9.77 -17.50
CA GLY A 95 6.76 10.77 -18.56
C GLY A 95 5.65 10.80 -19.61
N ALA A 96 4.56 10.06 -19.38
CA ALA A 96 3.42 9.93 -20.25
C ALA A 96 2.12 10.00 -19.43
N GLY A 97 1.03 10.43 -20.05
CA GLY A 97 -0.25 10.60 -19.35
C GLY A 97 -0.20 11.65 -18.25
N ASN A 98 -1.28 11.69 -17.46
CA ASN A 98 -1.49 12.68 -16.41
C ASN A 98 -1.81 11.98 -15.08
N VAL A 99 -1.51 12.64 -13.98
CA VAL A 99 -1.95 12.29 -12.64
C VAL A 99 -3.11 13.20 -12.29
N ASP A 100 -4.31 12.64 -12.26
CA ASP A 100 -5.48 13.32 -11.75
C ASP A 100 -5.49 13.19 -10.24
N TYR A 101 -5.72 14.30 -9.53
CA TYR A 101 -5.66 14.36 -8.07
C TYR A 101 -6.84 15.10 -7.45
N LEU A 102 -7.16 14.74 -6.22
CA LEU A 102 -8.18 15.33 -5.37
C LEU A 102 -7.69 15.27 -3.91
N PHE A 103 -7.69 16.41 -3.23
CA PHE A 103 -7.66 16.48 -1.79
C PHE A 103 -9.09 16.33 -1.27
N SER A 104 -9.37 15.24 -0.57
CA SER A 104 -10.69 14.96 -0.01
C SER A 104 -11.16 16.12 0.87
N SER A 105 -12.40 16.58 0.66
CA SER A 105 -12.99 17.66 1.45
C SER A 105 -13.31 17.24 2.90
N SER A 106 -13.40 15.94 3.19
CA SER A 106 -13.79 15.43 4.50
C SER A 106 -12.63 15.30 5.48
N ASN A 107 -11.44 14.94 4.99
CA ASN A 107 -10.26 14.64 5.81
C ASN A 107 -8.96 15.21 5.25
N GLY A 108 -8.98 15.88 4.10
CA GLY A 108 -7.80 16.45 3.45
C GLY A 108 -6.87 15.42 2.83
N HIS A 109 -7.25 14.14 2.78
CA HIS A 109 -6.37 13.13 2.22
C HIS A 109 -6.27 13.20 0.70
N LEU A 110 -5.10 12.87 0.17
CA LEU A 110 -4.82 12.88 -1.26
C LEU A 110 -5.28 11.55 -1.91
N HIS A 111 -6.20 11.68 -2.86
CA HIS A 111 -6.48 10.67 -3.86
C HIS A 111 -5.82 11.11 -5.16
N ALA A 112 -4.92 10.31 -5.72
CA ALA A 112 -4.35 10.60 -7.03
C ALA A 112 -4.09 9.33 -7.83
N VAL A 113 -4.34 9.39 -9.14
CA VAL A 113 -4.21 8.25 -10.04
C VAL A 113 -3.64 8.70 -11.37
N CYS A 114 -2.69 7.93 -11.89
CA CYS A 114 -2.16 8.16 -13.24
C CYS A 114 -3.05 7.51 -14.30
N SER A 115 -3.28 8.20 -15.40
CA SER A 115 -4.03 7.66 -16.55
C SER A 115 -3.32 6.51 -17.26
N THR A 116 -2.00 6.36 -17.06
CA THR A 116 -1.24 5.20 -17.54
C THR A 116 -1.51 3.99 -16.63
N PRO A 117 -2.01 2.86 -17.16
CA PRO A 117 -2.36 1.69 -16.36
C PRO A 117 -1.20 1.19 -15.49
N LYS A 118 -1.47 0.94 -14.20
CA LYS A 118 -0.50 0.42 -13.22
C LYS A 118 0.74 1.30 -13.01
N CYS A 119 0.71 2.57 -13.40
CA CYS A 119 1.83 3.48 -13.19
C CYS A 119 1.91 4.00 -11.76
N PHE A 120 0.88 4.71 -11.31
CA PHE A 120 0.83 5.36 -10.01
C PHE A 120 -0.60 5.50 -9.54
N GLU A 121 -0.81 5.20 -8.27
CA GLU A 121 -2.09 5.37 -7.59
C GLU A 121 -1.79 5.56 -6.10
N VAL A 122 -2.50 6.50 -5.48
CA VAL A 122 -2.47 6.74 -4.04
C VAL A 122 -3.88 7.04 -3.57
N HIS A 123 -4.30 6.31 -2.55
CA HIS A 123 -5.51 6.57 -1.77
C HIS A 123 -5.07 6.68 -0.33
N GLN A 124 -4.71 7.89 0.10
CA GLN A 124 -4.35 8.13 1.50
C GLN A 124 -5.61 8.38 2.31
#